data_AF-A0A970PG24-F1
#
_entry.id   AF-A0A970PG24-F1
#
_cell.length_a   1.000
_cell.length_b   1.000
_cell.length_c   1.000
_cell.angle_alpha   90.00
_cell.angle_beta   90.00
_cell.angle_gamma   90.00
#
_symmetry.space_group_name_H-M   'P 1'
#
loop_
_entity.id
_entity.type
_entity.pdbx_description
1 polymer ?
#
loop_
_entity_poly.entity_id
_entity_poly.type
_entity_poly.pdbx_seq_one_letter_code
_entity_poly.pdbx_strand_id
1 'polypeptide(L)'
;MITRKLLERKYALIAALVVIFFITYIVYKFNTYNSTALDDYSDTVEIKVKGESLSVPTNAIAFQDETHGFAFQMESRFMGTAYYNIYKTTDGGKNWLAITNEISTGGGAVEYILFNEEGHILCHFEIGTGGWSDTIISKDGGFTWKQHTQEEEHW
;
A
#
# COMPACT_ATOMS: atom_id res chain seq x y z
N MET A 1 22.76 -23.91 37.27
CA MET A 1 23.32 -22.59 36.86
C MET A 1 23.69 -22.52 35.37
N ILE A 2 24.18 -23.60 34.75
CA ILE A 2 24.61 -23.65 33.33
C ILE A 2 23.45 -23.50 32.33
N THR A 3 22.27 -24.07 32.62
CA THR A 3 21.08 -24.07 31.75
C THR A 3 20.47 -22.68 31.56
N ARG A 4 20.49 -21.81 32.58
CA ARG A 4 19.96 -20.44 32.49
C ARG A 4 20.82 -19.55 31.57
N LYS A 5 22.15 -19.65 31.68
CA LYS A 5 23.08 -18.91 30.80
C LYS A 5 22.96 -19.34 29.33
N LEU A 6 22.72 -20.63 29.08
CA LEU A 6 22.48 -21.15 27.72
C LEU A 6 21.18 -20.62 27.13
N LEU A 7 20.13 -20.51 27.95
CA LEU A 7 18.83 -19.99 27.53
C LEU A 7 18.90 -18.48 27.20
N GLU A 8 19.56 -17.70 28.06
CA GLU A 8 19.80 -16.26 27.83
C GLU A 8 20.60 -16.00 26.55
N ARG A 9 21.62 -16.82 26.25
CA ARG A 9 22.37 -16.74 24.97
C ARG A 9 21.52 -17.05 23.75
N LYS A 10 20.61 -18.02 23.82
CA LYS A 10 19.70 -18.36 22.71
C LYS A 10 18.73 -17.21 22.40
N TYR A 11 18.15 -16.59 23.43
CA TYR A 11 17.27 -15.45 23.24
C TYR A 11 18.01 -14.22 22.67
N ALA A 12 19.24 -13.96 23.13
CA ALA A 12 20.06 -12.89 22.58
C ALA A 12 20.38 -13.12 21.09
N LEU A 13 20.68 -14.37 20.69
CA LEU A 13 20.91 -14.74 19.29
C LEU A 13 19.66 -14.55 18.43
N ILE A 14 18.49 -14.98 18.92
CA ILE A 14 17.22 -14.81 18.19
C ILE A 14 16.89 -13.32 18.03
N ALA A 15 17.03 -12.53 19.09
CA ALA A 15 16.78 -11.08 19.02
C ALA A 15 17.74 -10.39 18.04
N ALA A 16 19.03 -10.74 18.05
CA ALA A 16 20.01 -10.21 17.11
C ALA A 16 19.66 -10.57 15.66
N LEU A 17 19.22 -11.81 15.40
CA LEU A 17 18.78 -12.23 14.06
C LEU A 17 17.55 -11.43 13.60
N VAL A 18 16.54 -11.25 14.46
CA VAL A 18 15.34 -10.44 14.14
C VAL A 18 15.72 -9.00 13.78
N VAL A 19 16.63 -8.39 14.54
CA VAL A 19 17.11 -7.03 14.27
C VAL A 19 17.88 -6.98 12.94
N ILE A 20 18.73 -7.97 12.65
CA ILE A 20 19.47 -8.05 11.39
C ILE A 20 18.51 -8.18 10.20
N PHE A 21 17.49 -9.06 10.28
CA PHE A 21 16.48 -9.19 9.22
C PHE A 21 15.70 -7.88 9.03
N PHE A 22 15.33 -7.22 10.12
CA PHE A 22 14.61 -5.95 10.07
C PHE A 22 15.44 -4.83 9.43
N ILE A 23 16.72 -4.69 9.81
CA ILE A 23 17.65 -3.72 9.21
C ILE A 23 17.89 -4.05 7.74
N THR A 24 18.09 -5.33 7.40
CA THR A 24 18.31 -5.76 6.01
C THR A 24 17.09 -5.46 5.14
N TYR A 25 15.88 -5.68 5.67
CA TYR A 25 14.62 -5.34 5.02
C TYR A 25 14.47 -3.82 4.79
N ILE A 26 14.80 -3.00 5.79
CA ILE A 26 14.79 -1.53 5.67
C ILE A 26 15.80 -1.07 4.62
N VAL A 27 17.04 -1.57 4.67
CA VAL A 27 18.10 -1.21 3.72
C VAL A 27 17.74 -1.65 2.30
N TYR A 28 17.15 -2.84 2.15
CA TYR A 28 16.63 -3.31 0.86
C TYR A 28 15.57 -2.35 0.30
N LYS A 29 14.53 -2.04 1.08
CA LYS A 29 13.49 -1.09 0.67
C LYS A 29 14.07 0.29 0.34
N PHE A 30 14.96 0.82 1.18
CA PHE A 30 15.61 2.12 0.96
C PHE A 30 16.45 2.16 -0.33
N ASN A 31 17.15 1.07 -0.65
CA ASN A 31 17.92 0.98 -1.89
C ASN A 31 17.03 0.86 -3.13
N THR A 32 15.88 0.19 -3.02
CA THR A 32 14.90 0.10 -4.12
C THR A 32 14.24 1.45 -4.41
N TYR A 33 13.96 2.26 -3.39
CA TYR A 33 13.37 3.61 -3.55
C TYR A 33 14.28 4.63 -4.27
N ASN A 34 15.60 4.41 -4.32
CA ASN A 34 16.55 5.34 -4.95
C ASN A 34 16.81 5.06 -6.44
N SER A 35 16.07 4.14 -7.08
CA SER A 35 16.24 3.85 -8.51
C SER A 35 15.26 4.67 -9.35
N THR A 36 15.79 5.57 -10.19
CA THR A 36 15.05 6.52 -11.02
C THR A 36 14.45 5.91 -12.30
N ALA A 37 13.92 4.69 -12.23
CA ALA A 37 13.25 4.05 -13.37
C ALA A 37 11.76 3.85 -13.08
N LEU A 38 10.94 4.47 -13.92
CA LEU A 38 9.47 4.57 -13.88
C LEU A 38 8.71 3.25 -14.20
N ASP A 39 9.27 2.08 -13.87
CA ASP A 39 8.64 0.78 -14.14
C ASP A 39 8.67 -0.14 -12.89
N ASP A 40 7.49 -0.39 -12.32
CA ASP A 40 6.94 -1.74 -12.11
C ASP A 40 7.74 -2.81 -11.32
N TYR A 41 8.58 -2.43 -10.35
CA TYR A 41 9.31 -3.39 -9.49
C TYR A 41 8.77 -3.53 -8.06
N SER A 42 7.53 -3.12 -7.79
CA SER A 42 6.87 -3.60 -6.58
C SER A 42 6.62 -5.09 -6.74
N ASP A 43 7.07 -5.92 -5.80
CA ASP A 43 6.56 -7.29 -5.65
C ASP A 43 5.03 -7.24 -5.75
N THR A 44 4.42 -8.14 -6.51
CA THR A 44 2.97 -8.20 -6.67
C THR A 44 2.37 -9.34 -5.86
N VAL A 45 1.09 -9.18 -5.54
CA VAL A 45 0.23 -10.22 -4.97
C VAL A 45 -0.95 -10.45 -5.88
N GLU A 46 -1.35 -11.71 -6.02
CA GLU A 46 -2.53 -12.08 -6.78
C GLU A 46 -3.78 -11.98 -5.92
N ILE A 47 -4.73 -11.16 -6.34
CA ILE A 47 -6.08 -11.12 -5.77
C ILE A 47 -7.08 -11.81 -6.70
N LYS A 48 -8.19 -12.30 -6.13
CA LYS A 48 -9.27 -12.94 -6.89
C LYS A 48 -10.46 -12.01 -7.08
N VAL A 49 -10.66 -11.57 -8.32
CA VAL A 49 -11.80 -10.73 -8.72
C VAL A 49 -12.70 -11.56 -9.63
N LYS A 50 -13.93 -11.86 -9.19
CA LYS A 50 -14.88 -12.70 -9.94
C LYS A 50 -14.30 -14.06 -10.41
N GLY A 51 -13.40 -14.64 -9.61
CA GLY A 51 -12.71 -15.90 -9.91
C GLY A 51 -11.46 -15.76 -10.79
N GLU A 52 -11.22 -14.59 -11.36
CA GLU A 52 -10.03 -14.28 -12.16
C GLU A 52 -8.90 -13.76 -11.25
N SER A 53 -7.67 -14.02 -11.67
CA SER A 53 -6.46 -13.57 -10.99
C SER A 53 -6.10 -12.17 -11.47
N LEU A 54 -5.90 -11.24 -10.55
CA LEU A 54 -5.41 -9.90 -10.83
C LEU A 54 -4.14 -9.65 -10.01
N SER A 55 -3.06 -9.30 -10.70
CA SER A 55 -1.80 -8.94 -10.07
C SER A 55 -1.85 -7.51 -9.55
N VAL A 56 -1.60 -7.30 -8.26
CA VAL A 56 -1.64 -6.00 -7.60
C VAL A 56 -0.30 -5.73 -6.90
N PRO A 57 0.27 -4.52 -7.01
CA PRO A 57 1.45 -4.10 -6.25
C PRO A 57 1.27 -4.29 -4.73
N THR A 58 2.29 -4.80 -4.04
CA THR A 58 2.23 -5.04 -2.58
C THR A 58 2.08 -3.78 -1.73
N ASN A 59 2.50 -2.62 -2.23
CA ASN A 59 2.25 -1.30 -1.65
C ASN A 59 0.84 -0.78 -1.92
N ALA A 60 0.16 -1.32 -2.94
CA ALA A 60 -1.17 -0.93 -3.35
C ALA A 60 -2.27 -1.82 -2.76
N ILE A 61 -1.94 -2.64 -1.77
CA ILE A 61 -2.90 -3.47 -1.04
C ILE A 61 -2.68 -3.36 0.47
N ALA A 62 -3.76 -3.19 1.22
CA ALA A 62 -3.70 -3.14 2.67
C ALA A 62 -5.00 -3.64 3.31
N PHE A 63 -4.87 -4.18 4.52
CA PHE A 63 -6.00 -4.67 5.32
C PHE A 63 -6.23 -3.74 6.51
N GLN A 64 -7.48 -3.32 6.69
CA GLN A 64 -7.93 -2.56 7.85
C GLN A 64 -8.06 -3.49 9.06
N ASP A 65 -8.55 -4.71 8.83
CA ASP A 65 -8.66 -5.79 9.81
C ASP A 65 -8.51 -7.15 9.12
N GLU A 66 -8.72 -8.25 9.86
CA GLU A 66 -8.56 -9.61 9.34
C GLU A 66 -9.49 -9.96 8.16
N THR A 67 -10.56 -9.20 7.96
CA THR A 67 -11.60 -9.46 6.97
C THR A 67 -11.74 -8.36 5.92
N HIS A 68 -11.46 -7.11 6.27
CA HIS A 68 -11.63 -5.94 5.42
C HIS A 68 -10.30 -5.47 4.85
N GLY A 69 -10.22 -5.42 3.52
CA GLY A 69 -9.03 -4.96 2.81
C GLY A 69 -9.36 -4.20 1.54
N PHE A 70 -8.39 -3.42 1.09
CA PHE A 70 -8.47 -2.54 -0.06
C PHE A 70 -7.25 -2.75 -0.95
N ALA A 71 -7.48 -2.74 -2.27
CA ALA A 71 -6.46 -2.91 -3.29
C ALA A 71 -6.66 -1.89 -4.41
N PHE A 72 -5.56 -1.31 -4.89
CA PHE A 72 -5.53 -0.31 -5.93
C PHE A 72 -4.74 -0.85 -7.11
N GLN A 73 -5.37 -0.91 -8.28
CA GLN A 73 -4.72 -1.36 -9.50
C GLN A 73 -4.67 -0.24 -10.52
N MET A 74 -3.47 0.11 -10.98
CA MET A 74 -3.34 1.00 -12.13
C MET A 74 -3.85 0.27 -13.37
N GLU A 75 -4.81 0.89 -14.06
CA GLU A 75 -5.41 0.37 -15.29
C GLU A 75 -4.69 0.98 -16.50
N SER A 76 -4.49 2.29 -16.49
CA SER A 76 -3.80 2.99 -17.56
C SER A 76 -3.12 4.27 -17.07
N ARG A 77 -2.22 4.78 -17.90
CA ARG A 77 -1.61 6.09 -17.72
C ARG A 77 -1.63 6.85 -19.04
N PHE A 78 -2.17 8.06 -19.02
CA PHE A 78 -2.27 8.90 -20.21
C PHE A 78 -1.90 10.35 -19.87
N MET A 79 -0.94 10.91 -20.62
CA MET A 79 -0.49 12.31 -20.48
C MET A 79 -0.21 12.75 -19.03
N GLY A 80 0.42 11.88 -18.24
CA GLY A 80 0.77 12.15 -16.85
C GLY A 80 -0.36 11.93 -15.84
N THR A 81 -1.57 11.58 -16.29
CA THR A 81 -2.67 11.13 -15.44
C THR A 81 -2.67 9.59 -15.36
N ALA A 82 -2.69 9.04 -14.15
CA ALA A 82 -2.83 7.61 -13.89
C ALA A 82 -4.27 7.29 -13.46
N TYR A 83 -4.84 6.21 -13.99
CA TYR A 83 -6.20 5.76 -13.71
C TYR A 83 -6.15 4.47 -12.90
N TYR A 84 -6.89 4.45 -11.80
CA TYR A 84 -6.92 3.35 -10.86
C TYR A 84 -8.31 2.76 -10.69
N ASN A 85 -8.35 1.43 -10.59
CA ASN A 85 -9.48 0.69 -10.05
C ASN A 85 -9.24 0.38 -8.58
N ILE A 86 -10.30 0.50 -7.76
CA ILE A 86 -10.25 0.12 -6.35
C ILE A 86 -11.09 -1.13 -6.13
N TYR A 87 -10.50 -2.09 -5.45
CA TYR A 87 -11.13 -3.31 -5.01
C TYR A 87 -11.23 -3.36 -3.49
N LYS A 88 -12.29 -3.98 -3.00
CA LYS A 88 -12.55 -4.23 -1.59
C LYS A 88 -12.81 -5.71 -1.35
N THR A 89 -12.31 -6.23 -0.24
CA THR A 89 -12.69 -7.53 0.32
C THR A 89 -13.36 -7.35 1.67
N THR A 90 -14.23 -8.29 2.03
CA THR A 90 -14.85 -8.42 3.36
C THR A 90 -14.72 -9.86 3.89
N ASP A 91 -13.89 -10.68 3.25
CA ASP A 91 -13.72 -12.11 3.55
C ASP A 91 -12.25 -12.52 3.75
N GLY A 92 -11.40 -11.54 4.08
CA GLY A 92 -9.98 -11.75 4.34
C GLY A 92 -9.17 -11.94 3.06
N GLY A 93 -9.63 -11.39 1.94
CA GLY A 93 -8.94 -11.42 0.65
C GLY A 93 -9.19 -12.67 -0.19
N LYS A 94 -10.16 -13.51 0.18
CA LYS A 94 -10.54 -14.68 -0.62
C LYS A 94 -11.25 -14.25 -1.90
N ASN A 95 -12.08 -13.22 -1.82
CA ASN A 95 -12.74 -12.59 -2.94
C ASN A 95 -12.68 -11.07 -2.83
N TRP A 96 -12.53 -10.43 -3.98
CA TRP A 96 -12.44 -8.99 -4.12
C TRP A 96 -13.51 -8.49 -5.09
N LEU A 97 -14.11 -7.36 -4.74
CA LEU A 97 -15.14 -6.68 -5.52
C LEU A 97 -14.64 -5.29 -5.90
N ALA A 98 -14.81 -4.91 -7.17
CA ALA A 98 -14.58 -3.53 -7.60
C ALA A 98 -15.62 -2.63 -6.91
N ILE A 99 -15.17 -1.57 -6.25
CA ILE A 99 -16.01 -0.61 -5.50
C ILE A 99 -16.09 0.76 -6.16
N THR A 100 -15.08 1.13 -6.95
CA THR A 100 -15.16 2.29 -7.84
C THR A 100 -14.36 2.03 -9.10
N ASN A 101 -14.82 2.68 -10.18
CA ASN A 101 -14.16 2.64 -11.47
C ASN A 101 -13.52 4.02 -11.67
N GLU A 102 -12.22 4.03 -11.97
CA GLU A 102 -11.52 5.17 -12.59
C GLU A 102 -11.28 6.39 -11.70
N ILE A 103 -10.64 6.22 -10.54
CA ILE A 103 -10.00 7.38 -9.91
C ILE A 103 -8.81 7.80 -10.77
N SER A 104 -8.83 9.04 -11.24
CA SER A 104 -7.69 9.66 -11.89
C SER A 104 -6.81 10.38 -10.87
N THR A 105 -5.51 10.22 -10.99
CA THR A 105 -4.51 10.93 -10.18
C THR A 105 -3.45 11.54 -11.12
N GLY A 106 -2.93 12.72 -10.79
CA GLY A 106 -1.68 13.24 -11.33
C GLY A 106 -0.43 12.59 -10.74
N GLY A 107 -0.61 11.77 -9.69
CA GLY A 107 0.43 10.96 -9.06
C GLY A 107 0.92 9.76 -9.90
N GLY A 108 1.95 9.11 -9.38
CA GLY A 108 2.53 7.85 -9.86
C GLY A 108 1.89 6.64 -9.18
N ALA A 109 2.71 5.65 -8.83
CA ALA A 109 2.25 4.44 -8.13
C ALA A 109 1.68 4.78 -6.74
N VAL A 110 0.92 3.85 -6.15
CA VAL A 110 0.52 3.98 -4.74
C VAL A 110 1.76 3.88 -3.86
N GLU A 111 2.01 4.86 -3.01
CA GLU A 111 3.14 4.83 -2.07
C GLU A 111 2.75 4.07 -0.80
N TYR A 112 1.59 4.40 -0.22
CA TYR A 112 1.06 3.77 0.98
C TYR A 112 -0.45 3.96 1.16
N ILE A 113 -1.04 3.06 1.95
CA ILE A 113 -2.45 3.10 2.37
C ILE A 113 -2.48 3.11 3.89
N LEU A 114 -3.26 4.02 4.48
CA LEU A 114 -3.42 4.17 5.92
C LEU A 114 -4.89 4.12 6.32
N PHE A 115 -5.13 3.63 7.54
CA PHE A 115 -6.44 3.56 8.16
C PHE A 115 -6.40 4.32 9.49
N ASN A 116 -7.48 5.03 9.82
CA ASN A 116 -7.66 5.60 11.16
C ASN A 116 -8.68 4.81 11.99
N GLU A 117 -8.80 5.14 13.28
CA GLU A 117 -9.74 4.48 14.20
C GLU A 117 -11.22 4.72 13.85
N GLU A 118 -11.53 5.77 13.08
CA GLU A 118 -12.88 6.11 12.63
C GLU A 118 -13.29 5.35 11.35
N GLY A 119 -12.38 4.54 10.79
CA GLY A 119 -12.60 3.80 9.55
C GLY A 119 -12.44 4.63 8.28
N HIS A 120 -11.81 5.80 8.37
CA HIS A 120 -11.34 6.54 7.21
C HIS A 120 -10.12 5.84 6.61
N ILE A 121 -10.02 5.96 5.29
CA ILE A 121 -8.95 5.35 4.50
C ILE A 121 -8.26 6.44 3.72
N LEU A 122 -6.94 6.50 3.80
CA LEU A 122 -6.11 7.42 3.06
C LEU A 122 -5.21 6.60 2.13
N CYS A 123 -5.15 6.98 0.86
CA CYS A 123 -4.21 6.43 -0.11
C CYS A 123 -3.38 7.57 -0.67
N HIS A 124 -2.05 7.45 -0.56
CA HIS A 124 -1.10 8.40 -1.10
C HIS A 124 -0.44 7.82 -2.35
N PHE A 125 -0.24 8.66 -3.36
CA PHE A 125 0.41 8.33 -4.61
C PHE A 125 1.74 9.05 -4.71
N GLU A 126 2.73 8.37 -5.26
CA GLU A 126 4.06 8.92 -5.53
C GLU A 126 3.96 10.14 -6.47
N ILE A 127 5.05 10.91 -6.57
CA ILE A 127 5.13 12.00 -7.52
C ILE A 127 5.08 11.44 -8.95
N GLY A 128 4.05 11.81 -9.70
CA GLY A 128 3.89 11.42 -11.09
C GLY A 128 4.82 12.19 -12.03
N THR A 129 4.81 11.85 -13.32
CA THR A 129 5.60 12.52 -14.37
C THR A 129 5.25 14.00 -14.53
N GLY A 130 4.08 14.42 -14.06
CA GLY A 130 3.67 15.82 -14.01
C GLY A 130 4.33 16.64 -12.89
N GLY A 131 5.07 16.00 -11.98
CA GLY A 131 5.73 16.66 -10.85
C GLY A 131 4.86 16.83 -9.60
N TRP A 132 3.68 16.22 -9.56
CA TRP A 132 2.73 16.31 -8.45
C TRP A 132 2.49 14.93 -7.84
N SER A 133 2.29 14.87 -6.53
CA SER A 133 1.73 13.71 -5.83
C SER A 133 0.26 13.96 -5.51
N ASP A 134 -0.48 12.87 -5.27
CA ASP A 134 -1.89 12.95 -4.89
C ASP A 134 -2.16 12.18 -3.61
N THR A 135 -3.18 12.63 -2.89
CA THR A 135 -3.76 11.90 -1.77
C THR A 135 -5.26 11.82 -1.99
N ILE A 136 -5.84 10.64 -1.82
CA ILE A 136 -7.28 10.44 -1.80
C ILE A 136 -7.72 9.91 -0.45
N ILE A 137 -8.91 10.32 -0.02
CA ILE A 137 -9.48 9.92 1.26
C ILE A 137 -10.89 9.38 1.04
N SER A 138 -11.17 8.24 1.65
CA SER A 138 -12.52 7.76 1.91
C SER A 138 -12.88 7.99 3.37
N LYS A 139 -14.07 8.54 3.62
CA LYS A 139 -14.63 8.74 4.98
C LYS A 139 -15.78 7.80 5.30
N ASP A 140 -16.07 6.86 4.42
CA ASP A 140 -17.22 5.96 4.50
C ASP A 140 -16.81 4.49 4.34
N GLY A 141 -15.59 4.12 4.74
CA GLY A 141 -15.12 2.74 4.64
C GLY A 141 -14.97 2.26 3.19
N GLY A 142 -14.62 3.19 2.29
CA GLY A 142 -14.26 2.92 0.89
C GLY A 142 -15.43 2.91 -0.09
N PHE A 143 -16.63 3.37 0.28
CA PHE A 143 -17.73 3.51 -0.68
C PHE A 143 -17.53 4.71 -1.61
N THR A 144 -16.98 5.81 -1.10
CA THR A 144 -16.62 6.99 -1.88
C THR A 144 -15.21 7.47 -1.55
N TRP A 145 -14.57 8.07 -2.55
CA TRP A 145 -13.19 8.55 -2.48
C TRP A 145 -13.12 9.96 -3.06
N LYS A 146 -12.38 10.83 -2.38
CA LYS A 146 -12.20 12.22 -2.81
C LYS A 146 -10.72 12.58 -2.77
N GLN A 147 -10.26 13.33 -3.77
CA GLN A 147 -8.95 13.93 -3.72
C GLN A 147 -8.90 14.89 -2.53
N HIS A 148 -7.85 14.74 -1.73
CA HIS A 148 -7.51 15.68 -0.68
C HIS A 148 -6.60 16.73 -1.27
N THR A 149 -7.19 17.79 -1.84
CA THR A 149 -6.44 19.00 -2.16
C THR A 149 -6.21 19.76 -0.86
N GLN A 150 -4.98 20.27 -0.65
CA GLN A 150 -4.83 21.41 0.25
C GLN A 150 -5.68 22.53 -0.35
N GLU A 151 -6.85 22.79 0.20
CA GLU A 151 -7.43 24.12 0.04
C GLU A 151 -6.40 25.07 0.65
N GLU A 152 -5.86 25.97 -0.17
CA GLU A 152 -5.09 27.10 0.35
C GLU A 152 -6.06 27.84 1.29
N GLU A 153 -5.87 27.66 2.60
CA GLU A 153 -6.49 28.51 3.61
C GLU A 153 -5.90 29.92 3.42
N HIS A 154 -6.46 30.65 2.47
CA HIS A 154 -6.23 32.08 2.31
C HIS A 154 -6.86 32.78 3.51
N TRP A 155 -6.02 33.13 4.47
CA TRP A 155 -6.31 34.12 5.50
C TRP A 155 -6.12 35.54 4.97
#